data_AF-A0A7V5A9C6-F1
#
_entry.id   AF-A0A7V5A9C6-F1
#
_cell.length_a   1.000
_cell.length_b   1.000
_cell.length_c   1.000
_cell.angle_alpha   90.00
_cell.angle_beta   90.00
_cell.angle_gamma   90.00
#
_symmetry.space_group_name_H-M   'P 1'
#
loop_
_entity.id
_entity.type
_entity.pdbx_description
1 polymer ?
#
loop_
_entity_poly.entity_id
_entity_poly.type
_entity_poly.pdbx_seq_one_letter_code
_entity_poly.pdbx_strand_id
1 'polypeptide(L)'
;MARPGGIFVPLILAFSVFLFAQESLLVVINEFGQGKGGNGEWVELLVVGTGPCSTVDLRNWVLRDYQGDAFGGVYVKFATIEVWRAVPAGTLIVIYNAGDTGNLPGSLSKLS
;
A
#
# COMPACT_ATOMS: atom_id res chain seq x y z
N MET A 1 62.80 -13.37 0.48
CA MET A 1 61.79 -13.46 -0.60
C MET A 1 60.52 -14.09 -0.02
N ALA A 2 59.52 -13.28 0.32
CA ALA A 2 58.15 -13.71 0.61
C ALA A 2 57.27 -12.46 0.45
N ARG A 3 56.30 -12.46 -0.48
CA ARG A 3 55.43 -11.29 -0.77
C ARG A 3 54.26 -11.30 0.23
N PRO A 4 53.98 -10.21 0.96
CA PRO A 4 52.78 -10.11 1.79
C PRO A 4 51.61 -9.72 0.89
N GLY A 5 50.65 -10.63 0.65
CA GLY A 5 49.56 -10.29 -0.28
C GLY A 5 48.43 -11.33 -0.42
N GLY A 6 48.08 -12.07 0.64
CA GLY A 6 47.22 -13.25 0.48
C GLY A 6 45.81 -13.23 1.10
N ILE A 7 45.46 -12.29 1.98
CA ILE A 7 44.28 -12.48 2.86
C ILE A 7 43.23 -11.35 2.82
N PHE A 8 43.55 -10.18 2.24
CA PHE A 8 42.62 -9.03 2.29
C PHE A 8 41.55 -9.00 1.18
N VAL A 9 41.73 -9.76 0.10
CA VAL A 9 40.80 -9.75 -1.06
C VAL A 9 39.50 -10.56 -0.83
N PRO A 10 39.47 -11.72 -0.15
CA PRO A 10 38.21 -12.47 0.04
C PRO A 10 37.28 -11.89 1.12
N LEU A 11 37.81 -11.08 2.06
CA LEU A 11 37.02 -10.50 3.15
C LEU A 11 36.12 -9.33 2.67
N ILE A 12 36.57 -8.60 1.64
CA ILE A 12 35.81 -7.48 1.04
C ILE A 12 34.71 -8.01 0.10
N LEU A 13 34.91 -9.17 -0.56
CA LEU A 13 33.87 -9.79 -1.39
C LEU A 13 32.69 -10.33 -0.57
N ALA A 14 32.95 -10.85 0.65
CA ALA A 14 31.91 -11.38 1.53
C ALA A 14 30.99 -10.28 2.12
N PHE A 15 31.49 -9.05 2.23
CA PHE A 15 30.70 -7.89 2.71
C PHE A 15 29.84 -7.25 1.60
N SER A 16 30.10 -7.60 0.34
CA SER A 16 29.49 -6.98 -0.84
C SER A 16 28.27 -7.74 -1.38
N VAL A 17 27.78 -8.76 -0.67
CA VAL A 17 26.42 -9.27 -0.88
C VAL A 17 25.47 -8.24 -0.28
N PHE A 18 25.32 -7.14 -1.01
CA PHE A 18 24.39 -6.06 -0.76
C PHE A 18 23.01 -6.69 -0.49
N LEU A 19 22.52 -6.46 0.72
CA LEU A 19 21.13 -6.66 1.10
C LEU A 19 20.25 -5.90 0.10
N PHE A 20 19.76 -6.58 -0.92
CA PHE A 20 18.61 -6.11 -1.67
C PHE A 20 17.40 -6.33 -0.76
N ALA A 21 17.14 -5.39 0.15
CA ALA A 21 15.82 -5.29 0.74
C ALA A 21 14.86 -4.89 -0.38
N GLN A 22 14.19 -5.87 -0.98
CA GLN A 22 13.11 -5.60 -1.91
C GLN A 22 11.93 -5.09 -1.07
N GLU A 23 11.74 -3.77 -1.05
CA GLU A 23 10.55 -3.16 -0.48
C GLU A 23 9.33 -3.81 -1.14
N SER A 24 8.55 -4.57 -0.36
CA SER A 24 7.32 -5.18 -0.86
C SER A 24 6.22 -4.12 -0.79
N LEU A 25 5.72 -3.75 -1.96
CA LEU A 25 4.57 -2.86 -2.03
C LEU A 25 3.32 -3.65 -1.63
N LEU A 26 2.92 -3.60 -0.35
CA LEU A 26 1.86 -4.44 0.21
C LEU A 26 0.45 -4.04 -0.24
N VAL A 27 0.22 -2.75 -0.47
CA VAL A 27 -1.06 -2.17 -0.93
C VAL A 27 -0.76 -1.01 -1.88
N VAL A 28 -1.42 -0.98 -3.04
CA VAL A 28 -1.34 0.12 -4.01
C VAL A 28 -2.66 0.88 -4.08
N ILE A 29 -2.60 2.16 -4.45
CA ILE A 29 -3.77 2.87 -4.99
C ILE A 29 -3.93 2.40 -6.44
N ASN A 30 -5.02 1.70 -6.75
CA ASN A 30 -5.30 1.23 -8.10
C ASN A 30 -5.95 2.33 -8.96
N GLU A 31 -6.91 3.05 -8.38
CA GLU A 31 -7.60 4.16 -9.04
C GLU A 31 -8.15 5.13 -7.96
N PHE A 32 -8.36 6.39 -8.32
CA PHE A 32 -9.09 7.34 -7.49
C PHE A 32 -9.84 8.35 -8.37
N GLY A 33 -10.94 8.88 -7.85
CA GLY A 33 -11.75 9.89 -8.52
C GLY A 33 -12.18 10.99 -7.56
N GLN A 34 -12.21 12.23 -8.04
CA GLN A 34 -12.68 13.41 -7.28
C GLN A 34 -14.18 13.67 -7.49
N GLY A 35 -14.84 12.81 -8.27
CA GLY A 35 -16.23 12.97 -8.67
C GLY A 35 -16.51 14.32 -9.36
N LYS A 36 -17.66 14.93 -9.06
CA LYS A 36 -18.08 16.23 -9.64
C LYS A 36 -18.48 17.20 -8.53
N GLY A 37 -17.72 18.29 -8.38
CA GLY A 37 -18.02 19.36 -7.42
C GLY A 37 -17.96 18.92 -5.95
N GLY A 38 -17.06 17.98 -5.61
CA GLY A 38 -16.90 17.44 -4.25
C GLY A 38 -17.87 16.30 -3.88
N ASN A 39 -18.71 15.85 -4.82
CA ASN A 39 -19.56 14.67 -4.66
C ASN A 39 -19.02 13.52 -5.52
N GLY A 40 -19.12 12.28 -5.04
CA GLY A 40 -18.67 11.09 -5.75
C GLY A 40 -17.17 10.88 -5.69
N GLU A 41 -16.51 11.32 -4.61
CA GLU A 41 -15.10 11.03 -4.38
C GLU A 41 -14.92 9.59 -3.92
N TRP A 42 -13.89 8.95 -4.45
CA TRP A 42 -13.56 7.57 -4.10
C TRP A 42 -12.09 7.26 -4.35
N VAL A 43 -11.60 6.25 -3.65
CA VAL A 43 -10.30 5.63 -3.89
C VAL A 43 -10.45 4.12 -3.86
N GLU A 44 -9.74 3.45 -4.74
CA GLU A 44 -9.62 2.00 -4.77
C GLU A 44 -8.20 1.59 -4.40
N LEU A 45 -8.11 0.71 -3.41
CA LEU A 45 -6.86 0.11 -2.97
C LEU A 45 -6.84 -1.35 -3.42
N LEU A 46 -5.72 -1.80 -3.97
CA LEU A 46 -5.46 -3.21 -4.23
C LEU A 46 -4.46 -3.74 -3.21
N VAL A 47 -4.84 -4.78 -2.48
CA VAL A 47 -3.95 -5.51 -1.59
C VAL A 47 -3.09 -6.44 -2.43
N VAL A 48 -1.79 -6.18 -2.49
CA VAL A 48 -0.82 -6.97 -3.28
C VAL A 48 -0.18 -8.05 -2.42
N GLY A 49 0.11 -7.73 -1.15
CA GLY A 49 0.79 -8.63 -0.22
C GLY A 49 2.23 -8.97 -0.65
N THR A 50 2.76 -10.05 -0.08
CA THR A 50 4.13 -10.54 -0.38
C THR A 50 4.15 -11.63 -1.45
N GLY A 51 2.99 -11.95 -2.04
CA GLY A 51 2.83 -13.00 -3.05
C GLY A 51 1.45 -13.68 -3.01
N PRO A 52 1.23 -14.71 -3.84
CA PRO A 52 -0.01 -15.46 -3.87
C PRO A 52 -0.36 -16.05 -2.50
N CYS A 53 -1.65 -16.04 -2.15
CA CYS A 53 -2.18 -16.55 -0.88
C CYS A 53 -1.62 -15.86 0.38
N SER A 54 -0.94 -14.72 0.24
CA SER A 54 -0.53 -13.89 1.38
C SER A 54 -1.68 -13.04 1.91
N THR A 55 -1.51 -12.51 3.12
CA THR A 55 -2.44 -11.56 3.73
C THR A 55 -1.68 -10.35 4.27
N VAL A 56 -2.36 -9.22 4.40
CA VAL A 56 -1.82 -7.99 4.98
C VAL A 56 -2.68 -7.56 6.17
N ASP A 57 -2.03 -7.21 7.28
CA ASP A 57 -2.68 -6.59 8.43
C ASP A 57 -2.80 -5.08 8.19
N LEU A 58 -4.02 -4.62 7.91
CA LEU A 58 -4.34 -3.22 7.64
C LEU A 58 -4.79 -2.46 8.89
N ARG A 59 -4.86 -3.10 10.07
CA ARG A 59 -5.31 -2.41 11.29
C ARG A 59 -4.42 -1.21 11.58
N ASN A 60 -5.04 -0.08 11.92
CA ASN A 60 -4.37 1.21 12.16
C ASN A 60 -3.68 1.86 10.96
N TRP A 61 -3.76 1.29 9.76
CA TRP A 61 -3.28 2.00 8.57
C TRP A 61 -4.06 3.30 8.37
N VAL A 62 -3.38 4.31 7.84
CA VAL A 62 -3.93 5.64 7.60
C VAL A 62 -3.80 5.96 6.12
N LEU A 63 -4.93 6.22 5.48
CA LEU A 63 -4.97 6.83 4.14
C LEU A 63 -5.16 8.34 4.32
N ARG A 64 -4.24 9.11 3.72
CA ARG A 64 -4.21 10.57 3.83
C ARG A 64 -3.98 11.20 2.47
N ASP A 65 -4.77 12.23 2.16
CA ASP A 65 -4.49 13.18 1.10
C ASP A 65 -3.67 14.35 1.68
N TYR A 66 -2.55 14.68 1.02
CA TYR A 66 -1.58 15.69 1.43
C TYR A 66 -1.69 16.99 0.61
N GLN A 67 -2.81 17.22 -0.08
CA GLN A 67 -3.06 18.47 -0.78
C GLN A 67 -2.96 19.70 0.15
N GLY A 68 -2.07 20.64 -0.19
CA GLY A 68 -2.11 22.05 0.23
C GLY A 68 -1.50 22.42 1.58
N ASP A 69 -1.50 21.55 2.59
CA ASP A 69 -0.80 21.79 3.85
C ASP A 69 -0.36 20.47 4.53
N ALA A 70 0.65 20.55 5.40
CA ALA A 70 1.08 19.41 6.23
C ALA A 70 0.02 19.01 7.29
N PHE A 71 -1.10 19.73 7.35
CA PHE A 71 -2.23 19.53 8.26
C PHE A 71 -3.41 18.84 7.58
N GLY A 72 -3.27 18.45 6.30
CA GLY A 72 -4.24 17.72 5.52
C GLY A 72 -4.80 16.58 6.35
N GLY A 73 -6.13 16.61 6.52
CA GLY A 73 -6.84 15.78 7.49
C GLY A 73 -6.53 14.30 7.30
N VAL A 74 -6.63 13.52 8.37
CA VAL A 74 -6.75 12.07 8.21
C VAL A 74 -8.10 11.79 7.56
N TYR A 75 -8.11 11.23 6.36
CA TYR A 75 -9.34 10.93 5.63
C TYR A 75 -9.90 9.57 6.04
N VAL A 76 -9.03 8.57 6.24
CA VAL A 76 -9.44 7.24 6.72
C VAL A 76 -8.38 6.63 7.62
N LYS A 77 -8.83 6.06 8.75
CA LYS A 77 -8.04 5.13 9.57
C LYS A 77 -8.77 3.79 9.63
N PHE A 78 -8.07 2.72 9.23
CA PHE A 78 -8.58 1.37 9.35
C PHE A 78 -8.71 0.97 10.83
N ALA A 79 -9.92 0.55 11.23
CA ALA A 79 -10.21 0.20 12.61
C ALA A 79 -9.44 -1.05 13.08
N THR A 80 -9.25 -1.18 14.39
CA THR A 80 -8.61 -2.37 15.00
C THR A 80 -9.60 -3.51 15.17
N ILE A 81 -10.16 -4.00 14.07
CA ILE A 81 -11.17 -5.08 14.04
C ILE A 81 -10.70 -6.24 13.16
N GLU A 82 -11.34 -7.40 13.34
CA GLU A 82 -10.93 -8.68 12.76
C GLU A 82 -10.85 -8.68 11.22
N VAL A 83 -11.77 -7.98 10.55
CA VAL A 83 -11.81 -7.93 9.07
C VAL A 83 -10.53 -7.33 8.47
N TRP A 84 -9.86 -6.43 9.19
CA TRP A 84 -8.64 -5.77 8.73
C TRP A 84 -7.36 -6.49 9.14
N ARG A 85 -7.42 -7.52 9.99
CA ARG A 85 -6.23 -8.20 10.52
C ARG A 85 -5.47 -9.02 9.48
N ALA A 86 -6.18 -9.58 8.50
CA ALA A 86 -5.60 -10.53 7.55
C ALA A 86 -6.30 -10.41 6.19
N VAL A 87 -6.15 -9.26 5.54
CA VAL A 87 -6.78 -9.00 4.25
C VAL A 87 -6.03 -9.75 3.15
N PRO A 88 -6.68 -10.64 2.37
CA PRO A 88 -6.01 -11.43 1.35
C PRO A 88 -5.44 -10.58 0.21
N ALA A 89 -4.29 -10.98 -0.31
CA ALA A 89 -3.77 -10.49 -1.58
C ALA A 89 -4.78 -10.72 -2.72
N GLY A 90 -4.95 -9.71 -3.59
CA GLY A 90 -5.98 -9.65 -4.63
C GLY A 90 -7.28 -8.97 -4.18
N THR A 91 -7.40 -8.57 -2.92
CA THR A 91 -8.59 -7.84 -2.43
C THR A 91 -8.60 -6.41 -2.97
N LEU A 92 -9.70 -6.00 -3.60
CA LEU A 92 -10.01 -4.60 -3.89
C LEU A 92 -10.82 -4.00 -2.74
N ILE A 93 -10.33 -2.90 -2.17
CA ILE A 93 -11.00 -2.11 -1.14
C ILE A 93 -11.38 -0.78 -1.74
N VAL A 94 -12.68 -0.49 -1.75
CA VAL A 94 -13.21 0.78 -2.25
C VAL A 94 -13.67 1.61 -1.07
N ILE A 95 -13.14 2.83 -0.98
CA ILE A 95 -13.55 3.84 0.01
C ILE A 95 -14.19 4.97 -0.78
N TYR A 96 -15.40 5.36 -0.41
CA TYR A 96 -16.18 6.39 -1.09
C TYR A 96 -16.97 7.23 -0.08
N ASN A 97 -17.41 8.41 -0.50
CA ASN A 97 -18.19 9.30 0.35
C ASN A 97 -19.55 8.67 0.71
N ALA A 98 -19.83 8.57 2.01
CA ALA A 98 -21.06 7.98 2.52
C ALA A 98 -22.29 8.74 2.01
N GLY A 99 -23.26 8.02 1.45
CA GLY A 99 -24.49 8.60 0.89
C GLY A 99 -24.46 8.87 -0.61
N ASP A 100 -23.32 8.68 -1.28
CA ASP A 100 -23.20 8.87 -2.73
C ASP A 100 -22.88 7.56 -3.48
N THR A 101 -23.87 6.67 -3.57
CA THR A 101 -23.78 5.45 -4.38
C THR A 101 -24.09 5.70 -5.86
N GLY A 102 -24.77 6.82 -6.19
CA GLY A 102 -25.25 7.13 -7.53
C GLY A 102 -24.17 7.68 -8.46
N ASN A 103 -23.11 8.31 -7.92
CA ASN A 103 -22.00 8.87 -8.70
C ASN A 103 -20.75 7.99 -8.70
N LEU A 104 -20.84 6.75 -8.21
CA LEU A 104 -19.76 5.78 -8.35
C LEU A 104 -19.52 5.45 -9.83
N PRO A 105 -18.26 5.23 -10.26
CA PRO A 105 -17.96 4.70 -11.59
C PRO A 105 -18.82 3.48 -11.91
N GLY A 106 -19.19 3.29 -13.18
CA GLY A 106 -20.07 2.19 -13.59
C GLY A 106 -19.51 0.78 -13.31
N SER A 107 -18.20 0.66 -13.06
CA SER A 107 -17.58 -0.58 -12.55
C SER A 107 -17.90 -0.85 -11.08
N LEU A 108 -18.05 0.21 -10.27
CA LEU A 108 -18.26 0.17 -8.82
C LEU A 108 -19.74 0.19 -8.42
N SER A 109 -20.64 0.73 -9.26
CA SER A 109 -22.09 0.73 -9.00
C SER A 109 -22.74 -0.66 -8.95
N LYS A 110 -22.00 -1.71 -9.34
CA LYS A 110 -22.45 -3.11 -9.23
C LYS A 110 -22.14 -3.76 -7.88
N LEU A 111 -21.41 -3.06 -7.00
CA LEU A 111 -20.94 -3.59 -5.71
C LEU A 111 -21.77 -3.10 -4.51
N SER A 112 -22.69 -2.15 -4.70
CA SER A 112 -23.61 -1.60 -3.68
C SER A 112 -25.01 -2.18 -3.82
#